data_AF-A0A954URA7-F1
#
_entry.id   AF-A0A954URA7-F1
#
_cell.length_a   1.000
_cell.length_b   1.000
_cell.length_c   1.000
_cell.angle_alpha   90.00
_cell.angle_beta   90.00
_cell.angle_gamma   90.00
#
_symmetry.space_group_name_H-M   'P 1'
#
loop_
_entity.id
_entity.type
_entity.pdbx_description
1 polymer ?
#
loop_
_entity_poly.entity_id
_entity_poly.type
_entity_poly.pdbx_seq_one_letter_code
_entity_poly.pdbx_strand_id
1 'polypeptide(L)'
;MFWKRRSLTFKERVDRFWNWFPTVAERFYQTIEDGNCERLQHEIGKQAADLWDEFQWVFGPGPMHRGGHSFTLSGGGYRHAQFLAAYWVDRAPEVAGWTFYGSRQPGDLSESMSIGVGEQRFEIGGLWLAPELDEERQVVHVNVWHPTFCEAEPDTRNMVLFLILDEVLGEFGTDQWLGAVDIVEHKPSDAIPASQLRDYLHDLEIQHGWQKLPPTESYTSYRLDPSADYPRSDTIVGTTANFRLIEDYLDAQGPLDEDPLEGSGAEFAYVKFPSRLLPPGEEANFRRDFEQQLEAAIGTGGRVLGGAIGTDSTYVDLLLLDGSRTLDAIRSTARQLLSGPARIEYFTNKNGEIC
;
A
#
# COMPACT_ATOMS: atom_id res chain seq x y z
N MET A 1 -40.42 -1.40 -1.87
CA MET A 1 -39.46 -2.19 -2.67
C MET A 1 -38.24 -1.28 -2.89
N PHE A 2 -37.35 -1.21 -1.90
CA PHE A 2 -36.14 -0.39 -1.97
C PHE A 2 -35.13 -1.14 -2.83
N TRP A 3 -34.98 -0.74 -4.09
CA TRP A 3 -33.86 -1.19 -4.90
C TRP A 3 -32.61 -0.55 -4.31
N LYS A 4 -31.90 -1.27 -3.42
CA LYS A 4 -30.56 -0.87 -2.97
C LYS A 4 -29.67 -0.84 -4.21
N ARG A 5 -29.17 0.35 -4.56
CA ARG A 5 -28.17 0.52 -5.61
C ARG A 5 -26.97 -0.35 -5.24
N ARG A 6 -26.56 -1.26 -6.13
CA ARG A 6 -25.32 -2.02 -5.97
C ARG A 6 -24.17 -1.03 -5.74
N SER A 7 -23.37 -1.23 -4.69
CA SER A 7 -22.16 -0.46 -4.46
C SER A 7 -21.18 -0.70 -5.61
N LEU A 8 -20.44 0.34 -5.98
CA LEU A 8 -19.47 0.26 -7.07
C LEU A 8 -18.25 -0.54 -6.62
N THR A 9 -17.72 -1.34 -7.54
CA THR A 9 -16.41 -1.98 -7.33
C THR A 9 -15.30 -0.93 -7.36
N PHE A 10 -14.14 -1.22 -6.77
CA PHE A 10 -13.01 -0.29 -6.82
C PHE A 10 -12.62 0.06 -8.25
N LYS A 11 -12.63 -0.93 -9.15
CA LYS A 11 -12.39 -0.71 -10.59
C LYS A 11 -13.36 0.28 -11.21
N GLU A 12 -14.66 0.15 -10.94
CA GLU A 12 -15.68 1.08 -11.46
C GLU A 12 -15.49 2.50 -10.91
N ARG A 13 -14.98 2.66 -9.68
CA ARG A 13 -14.66 3.96 -9.09
C ARG A 13 -13.45 4.60 -9.77
N VAL A 14 -12.40 3.82 -10.01
CA VAL A 14 -11.20 4.26 -10.75
C VAL A 14 -11.56 4.70 -12.17
N ASP A 15 -12.37 3.91 -12.88
CA ASP A 15 -12.85 4.27 -14.22
C ASP A 15 -13.61 5.61 -14.20
N ARG A 16 -14.43 5.86 -13.17
CA ARG A 16 -15.15 7.14 -13.03
C ARG A 16 -14.22 8.31 -12.77
N PHE A 17 -13.23 8.14 -11.89
CA PHE A 17 -12.24 9.18 -11.61
C PHE A 17 -11.50 9.58 -12.88
N TRP A 18 -11.02 8.59 -13.66
CA TRP A 18 -10.26 8.85 -14.88
C TRP A 18 -11.09 9.36 -16.05
N ASN A 19 -12.40 9.09 -16.07
CA ASN A 19 -13.31 9.76 -16.99
C ASN A 19 -13.60 11.22 -16.58
N TRP A 20 -13.54 11.52 -15.28
CA TRP A 20 -13.81 12.86 -14.74
C TRP A 20 -12.59 13.79 -14.85
N PHE A 21 -11.39 13.35 -14.46
CA PHE A 21 -10.23 14.23 -14.31
C PHE A 21 -9.89 15.04 -15.58
N PRO A 22 -9.87 14.46 -16.80
CA PRO A 22 -9.57 15.23 -18.02
C PRO A 22 -10.55 16.38 -18.27
N THR A 23 -11.79 16.30 -17.76
CA THR A 23 -12.81 17.33 -17.94
C THR A 23 -12.56 18.59 -17.08
N VAL A 24 -11.72 18.47 -16.05
CA VAL A 24 -11.38 19.57 -15.13
C VAL A 24 -9.90 19.96 -15.16
N ALA A 25 -9.05 19.16 -15.80
CA ALA A 25 -7.59 19.27 -15.76
C ALA A 25 -7.05 20.66 -16.10
N GLU A 26 -7.57 21.30 -17.16
CA GLU A 26 -7.14 22.66 -17.56
C GLU A 26 -7.52 23.72 -16.50
N ARG A 27 -8.75 23.63 -15.97
CA ARG A 27 -9.20 24.54 -14.90
C ARG A 27 -8.38 24.35 -13.64
N PHE A 28 -8.12 23.11 -13.25
CA PHE A 28 -7.29 22.80 -12.08
C PHE A 28 -5.88 23.35 -12.26
N TYR A 29 -5.28 23.12 -13.44
CA TYR A 29 -3.95 23.63 -13.77
C TYR A 29 -3.88 25.15 -13.59
N GLN A 30 -4.78 25.90 -14.22
CA GLN A 30 -4.80 27.35 -14.09
C GLN A 30 -5.08 27.84 -12.67
N THR A 31 -5.94 27.13 -11.93
CA THR A 31 -6.23 27.49 -10.54
C THR A 31 -4.99 27.35 -9.63
N ILE A 32 -4.12 26.36 -9.92
CA ILE A 32 -2.85 26.18 -9.21
C ILE A 32 -1.85 27.27 -9.63
N GLU A 33 -1.74 27.57 -10.93
CA GLU A 33 -0.88 28.67 -11.43
C GLU A 33 -1.28 30.03 -10.85
N ASP A 34 -2.57 30.26 -10.64
CA ASP A 34 -3.10 31.48 -10.00
C ASP A 34 -2.89 31.50 -8.46
N GLY A 35 -2.30 30.44 -7.87
CA GLY A 35 -2.04 30.33 -6.44
C GLY A 35 -3.29 30.12 -5.58
N ASN A 36 -4.40 29.65 -6.15
CA ASN A 36 -5.69 29.49 -5.48
C ASN A 36 -6.05 28.02 -5.20
N CYS A 37 -5.05 27.20 -4.84
CA CYS A 37 -5.20 25.76 -4.63
C CYS A 37 -6.30 25.40 -3.62
N GLU A 38 -6.56 26.26 -2.63
CA GLU A 38 -7.60 26.04 -1.61
C GLU A 38 -9.00 25.89 -2.23
N ARG A 39 -9.26 26.52 -3.38
CA ARG A 39 -10.55 26.46 -4.08
C ARG A 39 -10.83 25.09 -4.67
N LEU A 40 -9.81 24.26 -4.86
CA LEU A 40 -9.93 22.91 -5.43
C LEU A 40 -10.23 21.86 -4.36
N GLN A 41 -9.90 22.11 -3.09
CA GLN A 41 -9.89 21.11 -2.02
C GLN A 41 -11.20 20.35 -1.87
N HIS A 42 -12.33 21.04 -1.87
CA HIS A 42 -13.64 20.38 -1.73
C HIS A 42 -13.97 19.47 -2.92
N GLU A 43 -13.64 19.91 -4.14
CA GLU A 43 -13.96 19.14 -5.34
C GLU A 43 -13.09 17.89 -5.46
N ILE A 44 -11.76 18.03 -5.32
CA ILE A 44 -10.85 16.88 -5.41
C ILE A 44 -10.99 15.96 -4.20
N GLY A 45 -11.20 16.51 -3.00
CA GLY A 45 -11.44 15.73 -1.78
C GLY A 45 -12.67 14.84 -1.90
N LYS A 46 -13.75 15.34 -2.52
CA LYS A 46 -14.91 14.52 -2.83
C LYS A 46 -14.58 13.38 -3.80
N GLN A 47 -13.76 13.61 -4.82
CA GLN A 47 -13.40 12.58 -5.80
C GLN A 47 -12.46 11.52 -5.20
N ALA A 48 -11.56 11.93 -4.31
CA ALA A 48 -10.74 11.01 -3.53
C ALA A 48 -11.60 10.15 -2.59
N ALA A 49 -12.54 10.76 -1.85
CA ALA A 49 -13.50 10.03 -1.00
C ALA A 49 -14.40 9.08 -1.82
N ASP A 50 -14.84 9.51 -3.01
CA ASP A 50 -15.61 8.65 -3.93
C ASP A 50 -14.79 7.44 -4.43
N LEU A 51 -13.45 7.51 -4.45
CA LEU A 51 -12.57 6.35 -4.62
C LEU A 51 -12.55 5.53 -3.33
N TRP A 52 -12.09 6.12 -2.23
CA TRP A 52 -12.06 5.54 -0.89
C TRP A 52 -11.68 6.60 0.17
N ASP A 53 -12.38 6.61 1.31
CA ASP A 53 -12.21 7.64 2.35
C ASP A 53 -10.84 7.62 3.04
N GLU A 54 -10.14 6.47 3.02
CA GLU A 54 -8.81 6.32 3.63
C GLU A 54 -7.67 6.89 2.78
N PHE A 55 -7.94 7.26 1.52
CA PHE A 55 -6.89 7.84 0.69
C PHE A 55 -6.52 9.26 1.11
N GLN A 56 -5.22 9.51 1.15
CA GLN A 56 -4.67 10.85 1.23
C GLN A 56 -4.36 11.37 -0.18
N TRP A 57 -4.32 12.68 -0.36
CA TRP A 57 -3.97 13.26 -1.65
C TRP A 57 -3.24 14.59 -1.49
N VAL A 58 -2.45 14.94 -2.51
CA VAL A 58 -1.72 16.22 -2.55
C VAL A 58 -1.47 16.64 -4.00
N PHE A 59 -1.50 17.95 -4.25
CA PHE A 59 -0.97 18.54 -5.48
C PHE A 59 0.50 18.92 -5.28
N GLY A 60 1.32 18.69 -6.29
CA GLY A 60 2.74 19.02 -6.26
C GLY A 60 3.25 19.55 -7.60
N PRO A 61 4.55 19.86 -7.69
CA PRO A 61 5.18 20.11 -8.99
C PRO A 61 5.20 18.84 -9.83
N GLY A 62 5.12 19.00 -11.15
CA GLY A 62 5.45 17.94 -12.10
C GLY A 62 6.97 17.67 -12.09
N PRO A 63 7.42 16.55 -12.69
CA PRO A 63 8.84 16.21 -12.72
C PRO A 63 9.65 17.29 -13.45
N MET A 64 10.83 17.66 -12.91
CA MET A 64 11.65 18.80 -13.37
C MET A 64 11.84 18.89 -14.89
N HIS A 65 12.00 17.74 -15.56
CA HIS A 65 12.27 17.70 -17.00
C HIS A 65 11.02 17.90 -17.88
N ARG A 66 9.82 17.70 -17.34
CA ARG A 66 8.53 17.86 -18.04
C ARG A 66 7.80 19.14 -17.62
N GLY A 67 8.05 19.63 -16.41
CA GLY A 67 7.29 20.74 -15.81
C GLY A 67 5.83 20.37 -15.54
N GLY A 68 5.00 21.39 -15.29
CA GLY A 68 3.59 21.23 -14.96
C GLY A 68 3.33 20.88 -13.50
N HIS A 69 2.21 20.22 -13.24
CA HIS A 69 1.78 19.83 -11.90
C HIS A 69 1.69 18.31 -11.75
N SER A 70 1.67 17.86 -10.51
CA SER A 70 1.37 16.49 -10.14
C SER A 70 0.14 16.40 -9.24
N PHE A 71 -0.57 15.28 -9.35
CA PHE A 71 -1.57 14.86 -8.38
C PHE A 71 -1.19 13.48 -7.84
N THR A 72 -0.99 13.41 -6.54
CA THR A 72 -0.63 12.19 -5.84
C THR A 72 -1.83 11.68 -5.05
N LEU A 73 -2.17 10.41 -5.24
CA LEU A 73 -3.05 9.66 -4.36
C LEU A 73 -2.18 8.73 -3.52
N SER A 74 -2.22 8.85 -2.20
CA SER A 74 -1.34 8.18 -1.25
C SER A 74 -2.11 7.18 -0.39
N GLY A 75 -1.48 6.03 -0.15
CA GLY A 75 -1.99 4.99 0.73
C GLY A 75 -1.67 5.22 2.22
N GLY A 76 -1.01 6.32 2.56
CA GLY A 76 -0.67 6.67 3.94
C GLY A 76 0.25 5.65 4.63
N GLY A 77 1.09 4.94 3.87
CA GLY A 77 1.96 3.89 4.41
C GLY A 77 1.27 2.53 4.63
N TYR A 78 -0.03 2.40 4.35
CA TYR A 78 -0.73 1.13 4.47
C TYR A 78 -0.62 0.29 3.21
N ARG A 79 -0.07 -0.94 3.33
CA ARG A 79 0.20 -1.82 2.18
C ARG A 79 -1.03 -2.10 1.32
N HIS A 80 -2.19 -2.31 1.95
CA HIS A 80 -3.44 -2.56 1.25
C HIS A 80 -3.90 -1.33 0.43
N ALA A 81 -3.74 -0.12 0.98
CA ALA A 81 -4.04 1.14 0.31
C ALA A 81 -3.07 1.43 -0.83
N GLN A 82 -1.78 1.14 -0.65
CA GLN A 82 -0.76 1.26 -1.69
C GLN A 82 -1.10 0.38 -2.92
N PHE A 83 -1.63 -0.83 -2.75
CA PHE A 83 -2.09 -1.63 -3.90
C PHE A 83 -3.22 -0.97 -4.67
N LEU A 84 -4.17 -0.34 -3.97
CA LEU A 84 -5.28 0.36 -4.60
C LEU A 84 -4.82 1.65 -5.30
N ALA A 85 -3.89 2.39 -4.71
CA ALA A 85 -3.28 3.58 -5.32
C ALA A 85 -2.44 3.21 -6.56
N ALA A 86 -1.68 2.11 -6.50
CA ALA A 86 -0.95 1.56 -7.64
C ALA A 86 -1.90 1.17 -8.78
N TYR A 87 -3.02 0.51 -8.46
CA TYR A 87 -4.04 0.18 -9.45
C TYR A 87 -4.66 1.43 -10.09
N TRP A 88 -4.91 2.47 -9.30
CA TRP A 88 -5.43 3.75 -9.76
C TRP A 88 -4.45 4.43 -10.73
N VAL A 89 -3.18 4.57 -10.37
CA VAL A 89 -2.19 5.29 -11.22
C VAL A 89 -1.84 4.52 -12.50
N ASP A 90 -1.84 3.19 -12.47
CA ASP A 90 -1.64 2.32 -13.64
C ASP A 90 -2.72 2.52 -14.73
N ARG A 91 -3.86 3.13 -14.37
CA ARG A 91 -4.97 3.47 -15.28
C ARG A 91 -5.05 4.95 -15.64
N ALA A 92 -4.09 5.76 -15.19
CA ALA A 92 -4.08 7.17 -15.50
C ALA A 92 -3.97 7.39 -17.03
N PRO A 93 -4.89 8.16 -17.64
CA PRO A 93 -4.73 8.57 -19.02
C PRO A 93 -3.62 9.62 -19.14
N GLU A 94 -3.09 9.81 -20.35
CA GLU A 94 -2.24 10.96 -20.61
C GLU A 94 -3.07 12.26 -20.54
N VAL A 95 -2.68 13.16 -19.64
CA VAL A 95 -3.30 14.48 -19.48
C VAL A 95 -2.20 15.53 -19.58
N ALA A 96 -2.32 16.44 -20.54
CA ALA A 96 -1.29 17.45 -20.79
C ALA A 96 -1.06 18.33 -19.54
N GLY A 97 0.21 18.54 -19.17
CA GLY A 97 0.60 19.33 -18.01
C GLY A 97 0.47 18.62 -16.66
N TRP A 98 0.03 17.36 -16.64
CA TRP A 98 -0.20 16.59 -15.41
C TRP A 98 0.66 15.33 -15.34
N THR A 99 1.12 15.03 -14.13
CA THR A 99 1.75 13.74 -13.76
C THR A 99 1.00 13.16 -12.57
N PHE A 100 0.80 11.84 -12.54
CA PHE A 100 0.07 11.18 -11.46
C PHE A 100 0.98 10.20 -10.73
N TYR A 101 0.84 10.16 -9.40
CA TYR A 101 1.61 9.25 -8.54
C TYR A 101 0.69 8.49 -7.59
N GLY A 102 0.93 7.19 -7.44
CA GLY A 102 0.24 6.32 -6.46
C GLY A 102 0.90 6.31 -5.08
N SER A 103 1.85 7.21 -4.82
CA SER A 103 2.53 7.40 -3.54
C SER A 103 3.27 8.73 -3.52
N ARG A 104 3.51 9.29 -2.33
CA ARG A 104 4.29 10.53 -2.20
C ARG A 104 5.70 10.34 -2.76
N GLN A 105 6.10 11.27 -3.62
CA GLN A 105 7.46 11.31 -4.15
C GLN A 105 8.35 12.06 -3.17
N PRO A 106 9.65 11.70 -3.09
CA PRO A 106 10.61 12.51 -2.36
C PRO A 106 10.63 13.94 -2.91
N GLY A 107 10.57 14.94 -2.02
CA GLY A 107 10.58 16.35 -2.39
C GLY A 107 11.98 16.97 -2.47
N ASP A 108 12.02 18.22 -2.91
CA ASP A 108 13.23 19.07 -2.90
C ASP A 108 13.32 19.78 -1.54
N LEU A 109 13.97 19.13 -0.57
CA LEU A 109 14.04 19.62 0.80
C LEU A 109 14.67 21.02 0.90
N SER A 110 13.98 21.91 1.59
CA SER A 110 14.50 23.19 2.05
C SER A 110 14.39 23.21 3.57
N GLU A 111 15.48 23.58 4.26
CA GLU A 111 15.50 23.63 5.72
C GLU A 111 14.48 24.61 6.32
N SER A 112 14.02 25.59 5.53
CA SER A 112 12.98 26.55 5.91
C SER A 112 11.53 26.10 5.66
N MET A 113 11.35 24.92 5.07
CA MET A 113 10.02 24.32 4.95
C MET A 113 9.58 23.79 6.30
N SER A 114 8.27 23.84 6.53
CA SER A 114 7.68 23.44 7.79
C SER A 114 6.33 22.78 7.59
N ILE A 115 5.95 21.94 8.55
CA ILE A 115 4.60 21.41 8.67
C ILE A 115 3.87 22.20 9.75
N GLY A 116 2.70 22.75 9.41
CA GLY A 116 1.82 23.44 10.36
C GLY A 116 0.68 22.52 10.82
N VAL A 117 0.48 22.39 12.13
CA VAL A 117 -0.66 21.68 12.72
C VAL A 117 -1.28 22.54 13.81
N GLY A 118 -2.48 23.05 13.58
CA GLY A 118 -3.09 24.05 14.46
C GLY A 118 -2.22 25.32 14.53
N GLU A 119 -1.82 25.71 15.73
CA GLU A 119 -0.91 26.84 15.97
C GLU A 119 0.58 26.43 16.00
N GLN A 120 0.87 25.13 16.00
CA GLN A 120 2.24 24.61 16.05
C GLN A 120 2.86 24.55 14.64
N ARG A 121 4.16 24.82 14.59
CA ARG A 121 4.97 24.78 13.37
C ARG A 121 6.23 23.94 13.61
N PHE A 122 6.45 22.97 12.74
CA PHE A 122 7.56 22.03 12.81
C PHE A 122 8.45 22.24 11.59
N GLU A 123 9.64 22.81 11.79
CA GLU A 123 10.59 23.06 10.72
C GLU A 123 11.28 21.75 10.30
N ILE A 124 11.34 21.47 9.00
CA ILE A 124 11.99 20.27 8.48
C ILE A 124 13.47 20.23 8.87
N GLY A 125 14.16 21.39 8.85
CA GLY A 125 15.55 21.51 9.31
C GLY A 125 15.76 21.24 10.80
N GLY A 126 14.68 21.14 11.59
CA GLY A 126 14.72 20.77 13.00
C GLY A 126 14.82 19.27 13.25
N LEU A 127 14.66 18.41 12.24
CA LEU A 127 14.66 16.96 12.39
C LEU A 127 16.07 16.38 12.31
N TRP A 128 16.50 15.70 13.37
CA TRP A 128 17.80 15.05 13.49
C TRP A 128 17.64 13.56 13.75
N LEU A 129 18.50 12.75 13.12
CA LEU A 129 18.37 11.29 13.07
C LEU A 129 19.70 10.66 13.45
N ALA A 130 19.70 9.70 14.37
CA ALA A 130 20.84 8.80 14.58
C ALA A 130 20.51 7.43 13.96
N PRO A 131 21.08 7.10 12.79
CA PRO A 131 20.82 5.85 12.10
C PRO A 131 21.59 4.67 12.71
N GLU A 132 20.93 3.51 12.77
CA GLU A 132 21.49 2.23 13.16
C GLU A 132 21.17 1.18 12.07
N LEU A 133 22.21 0.62 11.47
CA LEU A 133 22.09 -0.31 10.34
C LEU A 133 21.70 -1.72 10.80
N ASP A 134 20.62 -2.26 10.24
CA ASP A 134 20.31 -3.69 10.26
C ASP A 134 20.62 -4.29 8.88
N GLU A 135 21.82 -4.88 8.76
CA GLU A 135 22.27 -5.49 7.50
C GLU A 135 21.46 -6.73 7.10
N GLU A 136 20.93 -7.48 8.07
CA GLU A 136 20.18 -8.72 7.80
C GLU A 136 18.83 -8.39 7.17
N ARG A 137 18.13 -7.40 7.71
CA ARG A 137 16.83 -6.92 7.19
C ARG A 137 16.99 -5.88 6.09
N GLN A 138 18.20 -5.39 5.85
CA GLN A 138 18.51 -4.34 4.89
C GLN A 138 17.77 -3.03 5.19
N VAL A 139 17.61 -2.67 6.46
CA VAL A 139 16.91 -1.44 6.87
C VAL A 139 17.78 -0.64 7.83
N VAL A 140 17.37 0.60 8.07
CA VAL A 140 18.00 1.50 9.03
C VAL A 140 17.00 1.86 10.11
N HIS A 141 17.31 1.49 11.35
CA HIS A 141 16.61 1.99 12.52
C HIS A 141 17.04 3.45 12.76
N VAL A 142 16.12 4.30 13.19
CA VAL A 142 16.43 5.72 13.43
C VAL A 142 15.90 6.19 14.77
N ASN A 143 16.81 6.74 15.59
CA ASN A 143 16.45 7.54 16.74
C ASN A 143 16.29 9.00 16.30
N VAL A 144 15.11 9.55 16.52
CA VAL A 144 14.69 10.84 15.98
C VAL A 144 14.55 11.87 17.08
N TRP A 145 15.17 13.03 16.87
CA TRP A 145 15.01 14.18 17.73
C TRP A 145 14.55 15.40 16.93
N HIS A 146 13.61 16.16 17.49
CA HIS A 146 13.20 17.46 16.97
C HIS A 146 12.87 18.39 18.13
N PRO A 147 13.32 19.66 18.11
CA PRO A 147 13.20 20.57 19.26
C PRO A 147 11.75 20.82 19.71
N THR A 148 10.80 20.84 18.77
CA THR A 148 9.38 21.11 19.04
C THR A 148 8.56 19.86 19.40
N PHE A 149 9.12 18.65 19.29
CA PHE A 149 8.34 17.41 19.50
C PHE A 149 7.96 17.15 20.97
N CYS A 150 8.71 17.72 21.93
CA CYS A 150 8.37 17.58 23.34
C CYS A 150 7.09 18.34 23.74
N GLU A 151 6.66 19.32 22.94
CA GLU A 151 5.47 20.14 23.19
C GLU A 151 4.24 19.67 22.39
N ALA A 152 4.40 18.67 21.53
CA ALA A 152 3.35 18.15 20.67
C ALA A 152 2.66 16.92 21.30
N GLU A 153 1.35 16.84 21.14
CA GLU A 153 0.59 15.64 21.48
C GLU A 153 1.11 14.42 20.66
N PRO A 154 1.12 13.20 21.22
CA PRO A 154 1.76 12.03 20.60
C PRO A 154 1.33 11.77 19.14
N ASP A 155 0.04 11.88 18.83
CA ASP A 155 -0.48 11.63 17.49
C ASP A 155 -0.03 12.69 16.49
N THR A 156 -0.03 13.96 16.91
CA THR A 156 0.46 15.08 16.08
C THR A 156 1.94 14.91 15.79
N ARG A 157 2.71 14.53 16.81
CA ARG A 157 4.14 14.29 16.70
C ARG A 157 4.46 13.16 15.72
N ASN A 158 3.77 12.03 15.82
CA ASN A 158 3.96 10.90 14.90
C ASN A 158 3.54 11.26 13.47
N MET A 159 2.39 11.91 13.30
CA MET A 159 1.93 12.37 11.98
C MET A 159 2.96 13.31 11.33
N VAL A 160 3.44 14.32 12.04
CA VAL A 160 4.44 15.26 11.53
C VAL A 160 5.75 14.55 11.20
N LEU A 161 6.23 13.66 12.07
CA LEU A 161 7.43 12.87 11.82
C LEU A 161 7.37 12.14 10.48
N PHE A 162 6.30 11.36 10.26
CA PHE A 162 6.18 10.57 9.03
C PHE A 162 5.94 11.45 7.80
N LEU A 163 5.26 12.60 7.93
CA LEU A 163 5.17 13.56 6.83
C LEU A 163 6.54 14.14 6.45
N ILE A 164 7.42 14.43 7.42
CA ILE A 164 8.78 14.89 7.13
C ILE A 164 9.61 13.76 6.48
N LEU A 165 9.52 12.54 7.01
CA LEU A 165 10.22 11.39 6.43
C LEU A 165 9.76 11.10 4.98
N ASP A 166 8.46 11.19 4.71
CA ASP A 166 7.91 11.08 3.36
C ASP A 166 8.38 12.21 2.45
N GLU A 167 8.53 13.43 2.95
CA GLU A 167 9.13 14.53 2.16
C GLU A 167 10.59 14.23 1.82
N VAL A 168 11.33 13.59 2.74
CA VAL A 168 12.76 13.25 2.57
C VAL A 168 12.95 12.06 1.64
N LEU A 169 12.18 10.98 1.81
CA LEU A 169 12.41 9.69 1.18
C LEU A 169 11.32 9.27 0.18
N GLY A 170 10.22 10.01 0.11
CA GLY A 170 8.98 9.51 -0.46
C GLY A 170 8.35 8.44 0.43
N GLU A 171 7.05 8.20 0.24
CA GLU A 171 6.30 7.23 1.05
C GLU A 171 6.86 5.81 0.92
N PHE A 172 7.28 5.41 -0.29
CA PHE A 172 7.92 4.12 -0.49
C PHE A 172 9.33 4.06 0.08
N GLY A 173 10.09 5.16 0.02
CA GLY A 173 11.42 5.17 0.64
C GLY A 173 11.33 4.99 2.16
N THR A 174 10.39 5.68 2.80
CA THR A 174 10.08 5.51 4.23
C THR A 174 9.76 4.04 4.58
N ASP A 175 8.84 3.42 3.83
CA ASP A 175 8.38 2.03 4.06
C ASP A 175 9.50 0.98 3.87
N GLN A 176 10.42 1.21 2.93
CA GLN A 176 11.39 0.19 2.52
C GLN A 176 12.76 0.26 3.17
N TRP A 177 13.18 1.46 3.54
CA TRP A 177 14.52 1.72 4.05
C TRP A 177 14.55 1.87 5.55
N LEU A 178 13.44 2.25 6.18
CA LEU A 178 13.40 2.45 7.62
C LEU A 178 12.86 1.21 8.34
N GLY A 179 13.49 0.88 9.46
CA GLY A 179 12.98 -0.10 10.43
C GLY A 179 12.20 0.62 11.54
N ALA A 180 12.49 0.25 12.80
CA ALA A 180 12.08 1.04 13.96
C ALA A 180 12.46 2.53 13.85
N VAL A 181 11.49 3.39 14.15
CA VAL A 181 11.62 4.86 14.18
C VAL A 181 11.21 5.30 15.57
N ASP A 182 12.17 5.67 16.39
CA ASP A 182 11.96 5.97 17.81
C ASP A 182 12.23 7.45 18.10
N ILE A 183 11.28 8.13 18.75
CA ILE A 183 11.47 9.54 19.14
C ILE A 183 12.19 9.61 20.49
N VAL A 184 13.32 10.32 20.52
CA VAL A 184 14.14 10.48 21.73
C VAL A 184 14.05 11.90 22.30
N GLU A 185 14.20 12.02 23.62
CA GLU A 185 14.08 13.31 24.34
C GLU A 185 15.27 14.24 24.08
N HIS A 186 16.47 13.69 23.90
CA HIS A 186 17.71 14.43 23.76
C HIS A 186 18.33 14.15 22.40
N LYS A 187 18.85 15.19 21.75
CA LYS A 187 19.55 15.05 20.47
C LYS A 187 20.77 14.14 20.61
N PRO A 188 20.86 13.02 19.88
CA PRO A 188 22.04 12.16 19.88
C PRO A 188 23.29 12.90 19.37
N SER A 189 24.47 12.55 19.89
CA SER A 189 25.73 13.24 19.54
C SER A 189 26.21 12.97 18.11
N ASP A 190 25.82 11.84 17.55
CA ASP A 190 26.12 11.33 16.22
C ASP A 190 24.97 11.55 15.23
N ALA A 191 23.94 12.31 15.63
CA ALA A 191 22.79 12.55 14.77
C ALA A 191 23.14 13.41 13.54
N ILE A 192 22.63 12.99 12.38
CA ILE A 192 22.67 13.74 11.11
C ILE A 192 21.36 14.51 10.92
N PRO A 193 21.36 15.64 10.20
CA PRO A 193 20.11 16.30 9.82
C PRO A 193 19.33 15.42 8.83
N ALA A 194 18.00 15.48 8.86
CA ALA A 194 17.14 14.68 7.97
C ALA A 194 17.42 14.89 6.47
N SER A 195 17.93 16.06 6.08
CA SER A 195 18.37 16.34 4.70
C SER A 195 19.50 15.43 4.21
N GLN A 196 20.29 14.83 5.10
CA GLN A 196 21.37 13.91 4.74
C GLN A 196 20.92 12.44 4.68
N LEU A 197 19.69 12.12 5.11
CA LEU A 197 19.23 10.73 5.19
C LEU A 197 19.17 10.06 3.82
N ARG A 198 18.71 10.78 2.79
CA ARG A 198 18.61 10.24 1.43
C ARG A 198 19.98 9.83 0.89
N ASP A 199 20.99 10.70 1.05
CA ASP A 199 22.36 10.43 0.60
C ASP A 199 22.98 9.27 1.41
N TYR A 200 22.76 9.24 2.73
CA TYR A 200 23.19 8.13 3.59
C TYR A 200 22.65 6.78 3.14
N LEU A 201 21.35 6.70 2.81
CA LEU A 201 20.73 5.47 2.31
C LEU A 201 21.23 5.09 0.91
N HIS A 202 21.49 6.07 0.04
CA HIS A 202 22.04 5.82 -1.28
C HIS A 202 23.47 5.25 -1.22
N ASP A 203 24.30 5.77 -0.30
CA ASP A 203 25.65 5.23 -0.07
C ASP A 203 25.58 3.77 0.41
N LEU A 204 24.65 3.44 1.32
CA LEU A 204 24.41 2.05 1.75
C LEU A 204 23.94 1.15 0.61
N GLU A 205 23.01 1.63 -0.23
CA GLU A 205 22.52 0.91 -1.41
C GLU A 205 23.67 0.50 -2.32
N ILE A 206 24.57 1.44 -2.64
CA ILE A 206 25.74 1.20 -3.48
C ILE A 206 26.74 0.27 -2.79
N GLN A 207 27.06 0.53 -1.52
CA GLN A 207 28.08 -0.21 -0.77
C GLN A 207 27.70 -1.68 -0.63
N HIS A 208 26.44 -1.98 -0.31
CA HIS A 208 25.99 -3.35 -0.06
C HIS A 208 25.37 -4.00 -1.30
N GLY A 209 25.16 -3.25 -2.40
CA GLY A 209 24.52 -3.74 -3.61
C GLY A 209 23.06 -4.14 -3.39
N TRP A 210 22.36 -3.46 -2.47
CA TRP A 210 20.97 -3.77 -2.15
C TRP A 210 20.05 -3.41 -3.33
N GLN A 211 19.00 -4.20 -3.50
CA GLN A 211 18.01 -4.00 -4.56
C GLN A 211 16.63 -3.97 -3.92
N LYS A 212 16.07 -2.77 -3.79
CA LYS A 212 14.73 -2.57 -3.24
C LYS A 212 13.70 -2.52 -4.37
N LEU A 213 12.72 -3.41 -4.33
CA LEU A 213 11.55 -3.40 -5.21
C LEU A 213 10.42 -2.62 -4.54
N PRO A 214 9.62 -1.78 -5.23
CA PRO A 214 8.54 -1.03 -4.61
C PRO A 214 7.68 -1.87 -3.65
N PRO A 215 7.09 -1.28 -2.59
CA PRO A 215 6.23 -2.00 -1.64
C PRO A 215 5.18 -2.90 -2.30
N THR A 216 4.61 -2.47 -3.42
CA THR A 216 3.58 -3.21 -4.15
C THR A 216 4.11 -4.39 -4.96
N GLU A 217 5.43 -4.55 -5.04
CA GLU A 217 6.17 -5.60 -5.78
C GLU A 217 7.10 -6.41 -4.88
N SER A 218 7.28 -6.01 -3.62
CA SER A 218 8.05 -6.76 -2.62
C SER A 218 7.24 -7.94 -2.05
N TYR A 219 7.90 -9.08 -1.82
CA TYR A 219 7.29 -10.27 -1.22
C TYR A 219 8.08 -10.73 -0.01
N THR A 220 7.35 -11.08 1.06
CA THR A 220 7.91 -11.69 2.27
C THR A 220 7.71 -13.20 2.21
N SER A 221 8.80 -13.94 2.42
CA SER A 221 8.74 -15.40 2.65
C SER A 221 8.62 -15.66 4.14
N TYR A 222 7.77 -16.61 4.51
CA TYR A 222 7.54 -16.92 5.92
C TYR A 222 7.36 -18.43 6.12
N ARG A 223 7.65 -18.88 7.35
CA ARG A 223 7.45 -20.25 7.81
C ARG A 223 6.72 -20.20 9.16
N LEU A 224 5.75 -21.07 9.32
CA LEU A 224 4.95 -21.20 10.54
C LEU A 224 5.04 -22.63 11.06
N ASP A 225 4.77 -22.79 12.35
CA ASP A 225 4.54 -24.09 12.95
C ASP A 225 3.06 -24.43 12.82
N PRO A 226 2.68 -25.44 12.02
CA PRO A 226 1.29 -25.70 11.71
C PRO A 226 0.52 -26.25 12.93
N SER A 227 -0.72 -25.80 13.09
CA SER A 227 -1.72 -26.39 13.98
C SER A 227 -3.00 -26.73 13.20
N ALA A 228 -4.04 -27.27 13.84
CA ALA A 228 -5.32 -27.60 13.20
C ALA A 228 -6.52 -26.97 13.92
N ASP A 229 -6.28 -25.83 14.58
CA ASP A 229 -7.24 -25.24 15.52
C ASP A 229 -8.20 -24.26 14.83
N TYR A 230 -7.78 -23.65 13.72
CA TYR A 230 -8.55 -22.63 13.02
C TYR A 230 -8.21 -22.57 11.52
N PRO A 231 -8.98 -21.86 10.67
CA PRO A 231 -8.70 -21.80 9.25
C PRO A 231 -7.27 -21.29 8.96
N ARG A 232 -6.55 -21.95 8.06
CA ARG A 232 -5.15 -21.64 7.66
C ARG A 232 -4.09 -21.93 8.74
N SER A 233 -4.46 -22.40 9.93
CA SER A 233 -3.47 -22.77 10.94
C SER A 233 -2.56 -23.92 10.50
N ASP A 234 -2.95 -24.71 9.48
CA ASP A 234 -2.16 -25.80 8.93
C ASP A 234 -1.01 -25.33 8.01
N THR A 235 -0.90 -24.02 7.78
CA THR A 235 0.14 -23.42 6.94
C THR A 235 1.54 -23.73 7.47
N ILE A 236 2.44 -24.18 6.58
CA ILE A 236 3.85 -24.45 6.89
C ILE A 236 4.73 -23.33 6.33
N VAL A 237 4.52 -22.97 5.07
CA VAL A 237 5.37 -22.02 4.35
C VAL A 237 4.54 -21.20 3.37
N GLY A 238 4.88 -19.94 3.23
CA GLY A 238 4.22 -19.06 2.28
C GLY A 238 5.09 -17.91 1.80
N THR A 239 4.56 -17.23 0.79
CA THR A 239 5.11 -15.98 0.25
C THR A 239 3.96 -15.03 0.00
N THR A 240 4.06 -13.78 0.43
CA THR A 240 2.99 -12.80 0.28
C THR A 240 3.55 -11.39 0.07
N ALA A 241 2.85 -10.59 -0.74
CA ALA A 241 3.10 -9.16 -0.89
C ALA A 241 2.47 -8.33 0.25
N ASN A 242 1.66 -8.96 1.11
CA ASN A 242 1.00 -8.32 2.24
C ASN A 242 1.12 -9.18 3.50
N PHE A 243 2.30 -9.18 4.11
CA PHE A 243 2.55 -10.01 5.30
C PHE A 243 1.71 -9.58 6.49
N ARG A 244 1.44 -8.27 6.64
CA ARG A 244 0.61 -7.73 7.71
C ARG A 244 -0.79 -8.33 7.72
N LEU A 245 -1.43 -8.47 6.55
CA LEU A 245 -2.73 -9.15 6.43
C LEU A 245 -2.68 -10.61 6.91
N ILE A 246 -1.57 -11.32 6.67
CA ILE A 246 -1.39 -12.69 7.12
C ILE A 246 -1.20 -12.73 8.64
N GLU A 247 -0.37 -11.85 9.20
CA GLU A 247 -0.19 -11.73 10.65
C GLU A 247 -1.51 -11.44 11.36
N ASP A 248 -2.25 -10.42 10.92
CA ASP A 248 -3.52 -10.03 11.53
C ASP A 248 -4.51 -11.21 11.51
N TYR A 249 -4.56 -11.98 10.41
CA TYR A 249 -5.45 -13.14 10.28
C TYR A 249 -5.05 -14.30 11.22
N LEU A 250 -3.74 -14.53 11.39
CA LEU A 250 -3.23 -15.55 12.30
C LEU A 250 -3.45 -15.16 13.77
N ASP A 251 -3.23 -13.90 14.11
CA ASP A 251 -3.47 -13.33 15.44
C ASP A 251 -4.95 -13.39 15.81
N ALA A 252 -5.84 -13.10 14.85
CA ALA A 252 -7.28 -13.25 15.00
C ALA A 252 -7.75 -14.72 15.01
N GLN A 253 -6.87 -15.68 14.71
CA GLN A 253 -7.20 -17.10 14.54
C GLN A 253 -8.35 -17.34 13.56
N GLY A 254 -8.40 -16.58 12.46
CA GLY A 254 -9.49 -16.65 11.50
C GLY A 254 -9.79 -15.31 10.81
N PRO A 255 -10.97 -15.21 10.17
CA PRO A 255 -11.35 -13.98 9.48
C PRO A 255 -11.41 -12.77 10.43
N LEU A 256 -10.90 -11.65 9.95
CA LEU A 256 -10.83 -10.38 10.69
C LEU A 256 -12.24 -9.81 10.93
N ASP A 257 -12.44 -9.23 12.10
CA ASP A 257 -13.67 -8.51 12.45
C ASP A 257 -13.76 -7.15 11.74
N GLU A 258 -12.63 -6.46 11.59
CA GLU A 258 -12.51 -5.20 10.88
C GLU A 258 -11.94 -5.45 9.47
N ASP A 259 -12.62 -4.94 8.44
CA ASP A 259 -12.18 -5.09 7.06
C ASP A 259 -11.24 -3.92 6.69
N PRO A 260 -9.94 -4.17 6.44
CA PRO A 260 -9.01 -3.12 6.04
C PRO A 260 -9.36 -2.48 4.69
N LEU A 261 -10.28 -3.05 3.92
CA LEU A 261 -10.77 -2.52 2.65
C LEU A 261 -12.22 -2.02 2.75
N GLU A 262 -12.77 -1.85 3.96
CA GLU A 262 -14.14 -1.39 4.14
C GLU A 262 -14.40 -0.09 3.37
N GLY A 263 -15.51 -0.05 2.62
CA GLY A 263 -15.91 1.11 1.83
C GLY A 263 -15.19 1.28 0.48
N SER A 264 -14.04 0.64 0.25
CA SER A 264 -13.26 0.77 -1.00
C SER A 264 -13.96 0.12 -2.21
N GLY A 265 -14.77 -0.91 -1.99
CA GLY A 265 -15.30 -1.76 -3.07
C GLY A 265 -14.27 -2.75 -3.64
N ALA A 266 -13.15 -2.94 -2.93
CA ALA A 266 -12.20 -4.04 -3.11
C ALA A 266 -12.37 -5.07 -1.97
N GLU A 267 -11.85 -6.28 -2.16
CA GLU A 267 -11.99 -7.37 -1.18
C GLU A 267 -10.73 -8.25 -1.13
N PHE A 268 -10.33 -8.67 0.07
CA PHE A 268 -9.31 -9.72 0.24
C PHE A 268 -9.95 -11.11 0.28
N ALA A 269 -9.50 -11.98 -0.61
CA ALA A 269 -9.97 -13.36 -0.71
C ALA A 269 -8.79 -14.33 -0.85
N TYR A 270 -9.04 -15.62 -0.68
CA TYR A 270 -8.07 -16.64 -1.03
C TYR A 270 -8.75 -17.89 -1.60
N VAL A 271 -8.07 -18.53 -2.55
CA VAL A 271 -8.43 -19.87 -3.04
C VAL A 271 -7.81 -20.89 -2.09
N LYS A 272 -8.62 -21.83 -1.61
CA LYS A 272 -8.22 -22.97 -0.79
C LYS A 272 -8.47 -24.27 -1.54
N PHE A 273 -7.48 -25.14 -1.62
CA PHE A 273 -7.63 -26.50 -2.16
C PHE A 273 -6.73 -27.51 -1.43
N PRO A 274 -7.03 -28.82 -1.46
CA PRO A 274 -6.23 -29.80 -0.71
C PRO A 274 -4.78 -29.89 -1.19
N SER A 275 -3.80 -29.86 -0.29
CA SER A 275 -2.37 -29.97 -0.60
C SER A 275 -2.00 -31.29 -1.28
N ARG A 276 -2.79 -32.35 -1.06
CA ARG A 276 -2.65 -33.63 -1.80
C ARG A 276 -2.85 -33.55 -3.31
N LEU A 277 -3.37 -32.43 -3.82
CA LEU A 277 -3.47 -32.18 -5.26
C LEU A 277 -2.15 -31.70 -5.87
N LEU A 278 -1.20 -31.24 -5.02
CA LEU A 278 0.12 -30.85 -5.47
C LEU A 278 0.95 -32.10 -5.83
N PRO A 279 1.68 -32.10 -6.95
CA PRO A 279 2.57 -33.21 -7.28
C PRO A 279 3.75 -33.27 -6.29
N PRO A 280 4.07 -34.46 -5.74
CA PRO A 280 5.19 -34.60 -4.79
C PRO A 280 6.51 -34.11 -5.38
N GLY A 281 7.22 -33.23 -4.67
CA GLY A 281 8.48 -32.63 -5.08
C GLY A 281 8.36 -31.42 -6.02
N GLU A 282 7.15 -31.08 -6.46
CA GLU A 282 6.85 -29.94 -7.33
C GLU A 282 5.83 -28.99 -6.69
N GLU A 283 5.62 -29.07 -5.37
CA GLU A 283 4.54 -28.37 -4.68
C GLU A 283 4.66 -26.85 -4.85
N ALA A 284 5.86 -26.31 -4.68
CA ALA A 284 6.13 -24.89 -4.84
C ALA A 284 5.99 -24.42 -6.30
N ASN A 285 6.44 -25.24 -7.25
CA ASN A 285 6.36 -24.92 -8.69
C ASN A 285 4.90 -24.95 -9.17
N PHE A 286 4.15 -25.99 -8.81
CA PHE A 286 2.73 -26.09 -9.13
C PHE A 286 1.94 -24.92 -8.56
N ARG A 287 2.18 -24.56 -7.28
CA ARG A 287 1.51 -23.42 -6.65
C ARG A 287 1.82 -22.12 -7.40
N ARG A 288 3.09 -21.87 -7.73
CA ARG A 288 3.52 -20.69 -8.49
C ARG A 288 2.89 -20.64 -9.89
N ASP A 289 2.84 -21.76 -10.61
CA ASP A 289 2.19 -21.81 -11.92
C ASP A 289 0.70 -21.54 -11.81
N PHE A 290 0.04 -22.07 -10.76
CA PHE A 290 -1.36 -21.80 -10.47
C PHE A 290 -1.60 -20.32 -10.13
N GLU A 291 -0.74 -19.70 -9.33
CA GLU A 291 -0.74 -18.24 -9.06
C GLU A 291 -0.65 -17.44 -10.37
N GLN A 292 0.29 -17.78 -11.26
CA GLN A 292 0.45 -17.08 -12.56
C GLN A 292 -0.78 -17.21 -13.47
N GLN A 293 -1.39 -18.39 -13.53
CA GLN A 293 -2.60 -18.61 -14.33
C GLN A 293 -3.81 -17.87 -13.75
N LEU A 294 -3.91 -17.77 -12.42
CA LEU A 294 -4.92 -16.95 -11.77
C LEU A 294 -4.70 -15.46 -12.06
N GLU A 295 -3.48 -14.96 -11.92
CA GLU A 295 -3.13 -13.57 -12.24
C GLU A 295 -3.54 -13.22 -13.67
N ALA A 296 -3.15 -14.06 -14.64
CA ALA A 296 -3.49 -13.86 -16.04
C ALA A 296 -5.01 -13.87 -16.31
N ALA A 297 -5.76 -14.76 -15.64
CA ALA A 297 -7.21 -14.86 -15.79
C ALA A 297 -7.96 -13.71 -15.13
N ILE A 298 -7.46 -13.21 -14.00
CA ILE A 298 -8.01 -12.07 -13.26
C ILE A 298 -7.80 -10.77 -14.05
N GLY A 299 -6.62 -10.59 -14.65
CA GLY A 299 -6.26 -9.39 -15.41
C GLY A 299 -6.51 -8.12 -14.60
N THR A 300 -7.25 -7.16 -15.17
CA THR A 300 -7.56 -5.89 -14.47
C THR A 300 -8.59 -6.01 -13.36
N GLY A 301 -9.14 -7.20 -13.10
CA GLY A 301 -10.16 -7.43 -12.09
C GLY A 301 -9.63 -7.58 -10.66
N GLY A 302 -8.31 -7.61 -10.46
CA GLY A 302 -7.68 -7.91 -9.18
C GLY A 302 -6.20 -8.20 -9.34
N ARG A 303 -5.62 -8.84 -8.32
CA ARG A 303 -4.25 -9.36 -8.35
C ARG A 303 -4.07 -10.50 -7.35
N VAL A 304 -3.09 -11.35 -7.61
CA VAL A 304 -2.53 -12.34 -6.71
C VAL A 304 -1.55 -11.64 -5.78
N LEU A 305 -1.71 -11.88 -4.47
CA LEU A 305 -0.84 -11.36 -3.42
C LEU A 305 0.24 -12.37 -3.04
N GLY A 306 0.02 -13.64 -3.33
CA GLY A 306 0.95 -14.72 -3.03
C GLY A 306 0.22 -16.02 -2.74
N GLY A 307 0.87 -16.91 -2.00
CA GLY A 307 0.31 -18.21 -1.68
C GLY A 307 1.05 -18.90 -0.55
N ALA A 308 0.42 -19.94 -0.01
CA ALA A 308 0.93 -20.72 1.11
C ALA A 308 0.62 -22.21 0.94
N ILE A 309 1.48 -23.06 1.49
CA ILE A 309 1.31 -24.52 1.49
C ILE A 309 1.23 -24.94 2.96
N GLY A 310 0.12 -25.59 3.30
CA GLY A 310 -0.11 -26.21 4.60
C GLY A 310 -0.10 -27.73 4.53
N THR A 311 -0.21 -28.36 5.71
CA THR A 311 -0.24 -29.83 5.83
C THR A 311 -1.44 -30.43 5.12
N ASP A 312 -2.60 -29.76 5.16
CA ASP A 312 -3.85 -30.25 4.57
C ASP A 312 -4.27 -29.46 3.34
N SER A 313 -4.06 -28.15 3.36
CA SER A 313 -4.56 -27.20 2.35
C SER A 313 -3.47 -26.30 1.79
N THR A 314 -3.65 -25.93 0.54
CA THR A 314 -2.86 -24.94 -0.19
C THR A 314 -3.72 -23.71 -0.47
N TYR A 315 -3.08 -22.55 -0.42
CA TYR A 315 -3.71 -21.24 -0.44
C TYR A 315 -3.11 -20.37 -1.54
N VAL A 316 -3.96 -19.62 -2.23
CA VAL A 316 -3.54 -18.49 -3.09
C VAL A 316 -4.32 -17.26 -2.68
N ASP A 317 -3.61 -16.22 -2.26
CA ASP A 317 -4.15 -15.00 -1.69
C ASP A 317 -4.38 -13.95 -2.78
N LEU A 318 -5.49 -13.23 -2.69
CA LEU A 318 -6.05 -12.43 -3.77
C LEU A 318 -6.57 -11.08 -3.26
N LEU A 319 -6.36 -10.04 -4.05
CA LEU A 319 -7.07 -8.76 -3.96
C LEU A 319 -8.05 -8.67 -5.13
N LEU A 320 -9.35 -8.55 -4.83
CA LEU A 320 -10.42 -8.46 -5.80
C LEU A 320 -10.84 -7.00 -5.99
N LEU A 321 -10.94 -6.55 -7.24
CA LEU A 321 -11.23 -5.15 -7.60
C LEU A 321 -12.47 -4.98 -8.49
N ASP A 322 -13.01 -6.08 -9.05
CA ASP A 322 -14.19 -6.10 -9.94
C ASP A 322 -15.26 -7.12 -9.48
N GLY A 323 -15.29 -7.40 -8.17
CA GLY A 323 -16.29 -8.21 -7.49
C GLY A 323 -16.59 -9.55 -8.19
N SER A 324 -17.87 -9.77 -8.55
CA SER A 324 -18.34 -11.05 -9.11
C SER A 324 -17.64 -11.44 -10.42
N ARG A 325 -17.21 -10.48 -11.25
CA ARG A 325 -16.52 -10.79 -12.51
C ARG A 325 -15.18 -11.45 -12.25
N THR A 326 -14.43 -10.94 -11.27
CA THR A 326 -13.15 -11.51 -10.85
C THR A 326 -13.36 -12.91 -10.26
N LEU A 327 -14.40 -13.09 -9.42
CA LEU A 327 -14.73 -14.38 -8.83
C LEU A 327 -15.05 -15.45 -9.89
N ASP A 328 -15.76 -15.09 -10.95
CA ASP A 328 -16.11 -16.03 -12.02
C ASP A 328 -14.88 -16.46 -12.83
N ALA A 329 -13.94 -15.54 -13.08
CA ALA A 329 -12.65 -15.86 -13.69
C ALA A 329 -11.85 -16.85 -12.81
N ILE A 330 -11.73 -16.56 -11.50
CA ILE A 330 -11.04 -17.43 -10.55
C ILE A 330 -11.67 -18.83 -10.51
N ARG A 331 -13.00 -18.91 -10.43
CA ARG A 331 -13.73 -20.19 -10.41
C ARG A 331 -13.51 -21.00 -11.69
N SER A 332 -13.53 -20.33 -12.84
CA SER A 332 -13.29 -20.97 -14.13
C SER A 332 -11.89 -21.56 -14.19
N THR A 333 -10.87 -20.76 -13.87
CA THR A 333 -9.46 -21.18 -13.88
C THR A 333 -9.19 -22.29 -12.88
N ALA A 334 -9.71 -22.18 -11.65
CA ALA A 334 -9.56 -23.23 -10.64
C ALA A 334 -10.16 -24.57 -11.10
N ARG A 335 -11.34 -24.56 -11.74
CA ARG A 335 -11.97 -25.79 -12.28
C ARG A 335 -11.20 -26.40 -13.45
N GLN A 336 -10.50 -25.58 -14.22
CA GLN A 336 -9.69 -26.05 -15.35
C GLN A 336 -8.37 -26.69 -14.89
N LEU A 337 -7.75 -26.11 -13.86
CA LEU A 337 -6.39 -26.49 -13.44
C LEU A 337 -6.38 -27.53 -12.31
N LEU A 338 -7.42 -27.57 -11.47
CA LEU A 338 -7.47 -28.49 -10.33
C LEU A 338 -8.40 -29.67 -10.62
N SER A 339 -7.90 -30.87 -10.36
CA SER A 339 -8.66 -32.13 -10.47
C SER A 339 -9.58 -32.41 -9.27
N GLY A 340 -9.62 -31.51 -8.29
CA GLY A 340 -10.34 -31.68 -7.03
C GLY A 340 -11.08 -30.42 -6.57
N PRO A 341 -11.70 -30.46 -5.37
CA PRO A 341 -12.48 -29.34 -4.88
C PRO A 341 -11.57 -28.15 -4.54
N ALA A 342 -12.00 -26.96 -4.95
CA ALA A 342 -11.43 -25.68 -4.53
C ALA A 342 -12.55 -24.78 -4.01
N ARG A 343 -12.24 -23.95 -3.01
CA ARG A 343 -13.15 -22.96 -2.43
C ARG A 343 -12.51 -21.59 -2.47
N ILE A 344 -13.34 -20.56 -2.56
CA ILE A 344 -12.92 -19.18 -2.35
C ILE A 344 -13.44 -18.80 -0.96
N GLU A 345 -12.52 -18.40 -0.09
CA GLU A 345 -12.78 -17.91 1.27
C GLU A 345 -12.26 -16.46 1.37
N TYR A 346 -12.59 -15.76 2.46
CA TYR A 346 -12.26 -14.35 2.64
C TYR A 346 -11.45 -14.11 3.91
N PHE A 347 -10.63 -13.07 3.89
CA PHE A 347 -9.84 -12.66 5.05
C PHE A 347 -10.67 -11.97 6.12
N THR A 348 -11.90 -11.57 5.83
CA THR A 348 -12.76 -10.79 6.73
C THR A 348 -14.11 -11.47 6.94
N ASN A 349 -14.68 -11.25 8.13
CA ASN A 349 -16.04 -11.66 8.45
C ASN A 349 -17.03 -10.86 7.60
N LYS A 350 -17.54 -11.46 6.54
CA LYS A 350 -18.59 -10.81 5.74
C LYS A 350 -19.90 -10.74 6.52
N ASN A 351 -20.11 -9.63 7.22
CA ASN A 351 -21.41 -9.25 7.75
C ASN A 351 -22.27 -8.67 6.61
N GLY A 352 -22.83 -9.55 5.78
CA GLY A 352 -23.73 -9.14 4.70
C GLY A 352 -24.05 -10.30 3.75
N GLU A 353 -25.34 -10.55 3.54
CA GLU A 353 -25.86 -11.59 2.65
C GLU A 353 -25.23 -11.53 1.26
N ILE A 354 -24.62 -12.63 0.85
CA ILE A 354 -24.25 -12.89 -0.54
C ILE A 354 -25.57 -13.21 -1.28
N CYS A 355 -26.08 -12.27 -2.08
CA CYS A 355 -27.05 -12.59 -3.12
C CYS A 355 -26.42 -13.49 -4.19
#